data_AF-A0AAX4KJC4-F1
#
_entry.id   AF-A0AAX4KJC4-F1
#
_cell.length_a   1.000
_cell.length_b   1.000
_cell.length_c   1.000
_cell.angle_alpha   90.00
_cell.angle_beta   90.00
_cell.angle_gamma   90.00
#
_symmetry.space_group_name_H-M   'P 1'
#
loop_
_entity.id
_entity.type
_entity.pdbx_description
1 polymer ?
#
loop_
_entity_poly.entity_id
_entity_poly.type
_entity_poly.pdbx_seq_one_letter_code
_entity_poly.pdbx_strand_id
1 'polypeptide(L)'
;MPYRSHPYPEGTVEYPTYKTIYQYQQRFADKYTDCIRFNRVVTRVRHAPDGHPAVKRWVVEWTPSYTSNSPDIGKTFEEQFDHVVVANGTDSRPFIPYIDGLWNWKGEILHSRWYRTPEVFAGKTVMIVGGGPSSADLVREIGMLKVNKSPAQPKKIYRSFRSRLRYDTELEAGWTDHINNVSPMKILEGPSEHSKTGRITDVLDQVIDDVDQNPLWSLSARLRSKEVIVSDQEVDIANQSGVHNLDSHQLFYLPDPTLAFLLLHAEAIPWPFSEMQARVVASYWTGTPLELIPHPDEDNDSHSVLVLGHPGEFEYAEGLLKLIGEGGPEEVDSQGRWGAWPEWKKHIRALID
;
A
#
# COMPACT_ATOMS: atom_id res chain seq x y z
N MET A 1 -14.62 3.37 -5.59
CA MET A 1 -14.11 1.99 -5.50
C MET A 1 -14.73 1.18 -4.34
N PRO A 2 -16.07 1.07 -4.21
CA PRO A 2 -16.68 0.27 -3.13
C PRO A 2 -16.39 -1.23 -3.28
N TYR A 3 -16.63 -2.02 -2.23
CA TYR A 3 -16.70 -3.48 -2.32
C TYR A 3 -17.87 -3.86 -3.23
N ARG A 4 -17.77 -4.97 -3.96
CA ARG A 4 -18.85 -5.48 -4.82
C ARG A 4 -20.10 -5.81 -4.00
N SER A 5 -19.93 -6.37 -2.81
CA SER A 5 -21.04 -6.69 -1.89
C SER A 5 -21.56 -5.49 -1.08
N HIS A 6 -20.92 -4.33 -1.17
CA HIS A 6 -21.28 -3.16 -0.36
C HIS A 6 -21.08 -1.86 -1.15
N PRO A 7 -22.01 -1.50 -2.05
CA PRO A 7 -21.87 -0.28 -2.85
C PRO A 7 -21.89 0.99 -2.00
N TYR A 8 -21.35 2.08 -2.53
CA TYR A 8 -21.52 3.38 -1.92
C TYR A 8 -23.00 3.79 -1.89
N PRO A 9 -23.44 4.60 -0.89
CA PRO A 9 -24.76 5.21 -0.92
C PRO A 9 -25.00 6.04 -2.19
N GLU A 10 -26.24 6.08 -2.66
CA GLU A 10 -26.65 6.91 -3.79
C GLU A 10 -26.27 8.39 -3.55
N GLY A 11 -25.83 9.07 -4.61
CA GLY A 11 -25.36 10.46 -4.53
C GLY A 11 -23.93 10.65 -4.01
N THR A 12 -23.20 9.56 -3.72
CA THR A 12 -21.75 9.65 -3.44
C THR A 12 -21.01 10.12 -4.70
N VAL A 13 -20.20 11.16 -4.55
CA VAL A 13 -19.37 11.71 -5.65
C VAL A 13 -18.31 10.70 -6.12
N GLU A 14 -17.88 10.82 -7.38
CA GLU A 14 -16.92 9.90 -8.01
C GLU A 14 -15.57 9.80 -7.29
N TYR A 15 -15.05 10.94 -6.83
CA TYR A 15 -13.84 11.04 -5.99
C TYR A 15 -14.21 11.49 -4.58
N PRO A 16 -14.66 10.57 -3.71
CA PRO A 16 -15.10 10.91 -2.36
C PRO A 16 -13.93 11.35 -1.48
N THR A 17 -14.22 12.20 -0.51
CA THR A 17 -13.22 12.63 0.49
C THR A 17 -12.77 11.47 1.39
N TYR A 18 -11.61 11.62 2.03
CA TYR A 18 -11.14 10.71 3.07
C TYR A 18 -12.22 10.42 4.13
N LYS A 19 -12.97 11.45 4.57
CA LYS A 19 -14.01 11.29 5.59
C LYS A 19 -15.13 10.36 5.12
N THR A 20 -15.56 10.50 3.87
CA THR A 20 -16.58 9.64 3.26
C THR A 20 -16.08 8.20 3.17
N ILE A 21 -14.84 8.01 2.72
CA ILE A 21 -14.17 6.69 2.63
C ILE A 21 -14.05 6.05 4.01
N TYR A 22 -13.59 6.80 5.02
CA TYR A 22 -13.43 6.34 6.39
C TYR A 22 -14.76 5.85 6.97
N GLN A 23 -15.81 6.65 6.85
CA GLN A 23 -17.14 6.29 7.33
C GLN A 23 -17.72 5.07 6.59
N TYR A 24 -17.47 4.96 5.29
CA TYR A 24 -17.84 3.79 4.51
C TYR A 24 -17.15 2.53 5.04
N GLN A 25 -15.84 2.59 5.32
CA GLN A 25 -15.10 1.46 5.86
C GLN A 25 -15.53 1.07 7.27
N GLN A 26 -15.83 2.05 8.13
CA GLN A 26 -16.41 1.77 9.46
C GLN A 26 -17.71 0.98 9.34
N ARG A 27 -18.67 1.48 8.54
CA ARG A 27 -19.96 0.80 8.35
C ARG A 27 -19.80 -0.62 7.78
N PHE A 28 -18.86 -0.81 6.86
CA PHE A 28 -18.57 -2.13 6.30
C PHE A 28 -18.02 -3.09 7.38
N ALA A 29 -17.12 -2.59 8.24
CA ALA A 29 -16.47 -3.37 9.29
C ALA A 29 -17.37 -3.63 10.52
N ASP A 30 -18.38 -2.80 10.77
CA ASP A 30 -19.21 -2.85 12.00
C ASP A 30 -19.76 -4.25 12.30
N LYS A 31 -20.26 -4.96 11.26
CA LYS A 31 -20.81 -6.32 11.41
C LYS A 31 -19.79 -7.41 11.74
N TYR A 32 -18.49 -7.11 11.59
CA TYR A 32 -17.38 -8.01 11.87
C TYR A 32 -16.64 -7.65 13.17
N THR A 33 -17.07 -6.61 13.89
CA THR A 33 -16.37 -6.09 15.07
C THR A 33 -16.11 -7.16 16.13
N ASP A 34 -17.04 -8.07 16.34
CA ASP A 34 -16.91 -9.16 17.34
C ASP A 34 -15.80 -10.17 16.98
N CYS A 35 -15.45 -10.25 15.69
CA CYS A 35 -14.36 -11.09 15.17
C CYS A 35 -12.99 -10.40 15.24
N ILE A 36 -12.92 -9.10 15.56
CA ILE A 36 -11.69 -8.32 15.51
C ILE A 36 -11.14 -8.11 16.92
N ARG A 37 -9.84 -8.35 17.10
CA ARG A 37 -9.11 -8.04 18.34
C ARG A 37 -8.22 -6.81 18.11
N PHE A 38 -8.76 -5.63 18.39
CA PHE A 38 -8.01 -4.37 18.31
C PHE A 38 -6.87 -4.30 19.34
N ASN A 39 -5.92 -3.38 19.11
CA ASN A 39 -4.76 -3.13 19.98
C ASN A 39 -3.84 -4.34 20.18
N ARG A 40 -3.82 -5.27 19.22
CA ARG A 40 -2.89 -6.39 19.19
C ARG A 40 -1.99 -6.26 17.98
N VAL A 41 -0.69 -6.10 18.22
CA VAL A 41 0.32 -6.07 17.18
C VAL A 41 0.88 -7.48 17.05
N VAL A 42 0.54 -8.15 15.95
CA VAL A 42 1.16 -9.43 15.60
C VAL A 42 2.63 -9.18 15.30
N THR A 43 3.52 -9.92 15.94
CA THR A 43 4.98 -9.78 15.79
C THR A 43 5.58 -10.90 14.97
N ARG A 44 5.02 -12.11 15.08
CA ARG A 44 5.53 -13.29 14.38
C ARG A 44 4.43 -14.31 14.09
N VAL A 45 4.56 -14.99 12.96
CA VAL A 45 3.77 -16.16 12.58
C VAL A 45 4.75 -17.27 12.23
N ARG A 46 4.61 -18.44 12.84
CA ARG A 46 5.47 -19.59 12.63
C ARG A 46 4.69 -20.90 12.69
N HIS A 47 5.22 -21.94 12.07
CA HIS A 47 4.69 -23.29 12.29
C HIS A 47 4.77 -23.64 13.79
N ALA A 48 3.75 -24.33 14.27
CA ALA A 48 3.77 -24.92 15.59
C ALA A 48 4.84 -26.03 15.64
N PRO A 49 5.51 -26.24 16.79
CA PRO A 49 6.49 -27.30 16.92
C PRO A 49 5.88 -28.68 16.65
N ASP A 50 6.62 -29.57 15.99
CA ASP A 50 6.21 -30.96 15.75
C ASP A 50 5.94 -31.67 17.08
N GLY A 51 4.74 -32.23 17.29
CA GLY A 51 4.54 -33.06 18.49
C GLY A 51 3.14 -33.42 19.00
N HIS A 52 2.01 -33.03 18.39
CA HIS A 52 0.71 -33.58 18.81
C HIS A 52 -0.38 -33.40 17.72
N PRO A 53 -1.24 -34.40 17.43
CA PRO A 53 -2.32 -34.30 16.44
C PRO A 53 -3.44 -33.30 16.79
N ALA A 54 -3.35 -32.64 17.96
CA ALA A 54 -4.30 -31.62 18.42
C ALA A 54 -3.70 -30.19 18.43
N VAL A 55 -2.43 -30.05 18.05
CA VAL A 55 -1.76 -28.75 17.90
C VAL A 55 -2.16 -28.19 16.54
N LYS A 56 -2.66 -26.95 16.52
CA LYS A 56 -2.97 -26.31 15.25
C LYS A 56 -1.68 -25.91 14.55
N ARG A 57 -1.74 -25.78 13.23
CA ARG A 57 -0.57 -25.63 12.34
C ARG A 57 0.30 -24.41 12.66
N TRP A 58 -0.32 -23.29 13.03
CA TRP A 58 0.35 -22.01 13.17
C TRP A 58 0.32 -21.50 14.60
N VAL A 59 1.45 -20.98 15.07
CA VAL A 59 1.56 -20.14 16.28
C VAL A 59 1.71 -18.68 15.85
N VAL A 60 0.84 -17.83 16.37
CA VAL A 60 0.83 -16.39 16.15
C VAL A 60 1.25 -15.70 17.45
N GLU A 61 2.40 -15.05 17.42
CA GLU A 61 2.91 -14.22 18.51
C GLU A 61 2.40 -12.78 18.35
N TRP A 62 1.93 -12.18 19.44
CA TRP A 62 1.47 -10.80 19.44
C TRP A 62 1.78 -10.09 20.76
N THR A 63 1.81 -8.76 20.72
CA THR A 63 1.97 -7.88 21.89
C THR A 63 0.90 -6.78 21.89
N PRO A 64 0.44 -6.28 23.05
CA PRO A 64 -0.43 -5.12 23.08
C PRO A 64 0.20 -3.91 22.38
N SER A 65 -0.61 -3.12 21.66
CA SER A 65 -0.13 -1.87 21.06
C SER A 65 0.43 -0.93 22.13
N TYR A 66 1.56 -0.29 21.85
CA TYR A 66 2.15 0.75 22.73
C TYR A 66 1.23 1.96 22.94
N THR A 67 0.24 2.15 22.07
CA THR A 67 -0.78 3.21 22.19
C THR A 67 -2.02 2.77 22.98
N SER A 68 -2.07 1.51 23.44
CA SER A 68 -3.17 1.00 24.26
C SER A 68 -2.98 1.35 25.73
N ASN A 69 -4.04 1.21 26.53
CA ASN A 69 -3.98 1.34 28.00
C ASN A 69 -3.75 -0.03 28.67
N SER A 70 -3.18 -1.01 27.97
CA SER A 70 -2.98 -2.35 28.50
C SER A 70 -1.87 -2.37 29.56
N PRO A 71 -2.06 -3.03 30.72
CA PRO A 71 -0.99 -3.23 31.70
C PRO A 71 0.09 -4.21 31.22
N ASP A 72 -0.16 -4.91 30.09
CA ASP A 72 0.70 -5.95 29.55
C ASP A 72 1.58 -5.47 28.38
N ILE A 73 1.70 -4.16 28.16
CA ILE A 73 2.62 -3.62 27.16
C ILE A 73 4.04 -4.14 27.41
N GLY A 74 4.70 -4.59 26.35
CA GLY A 74 6.04 -5.21 26.42
C GLY A 74 6.02 -6.72 26.72
N LYS A 75 4.85 -7.31 26.99
CA LYS A 75 4.69 -8.78 27.05
C LYS A 75 4.32 -9.34 25.69
N THR A 76 4.73 -10.58 25.44
CA THR A 76 4.38 -11.36 24.26
C THR A 76 3.41 -12.48 24.64
N PHE A 77 2.42 -12.69 23.78
CA PHE A 77 1.39 -13.71 23.92
C PHE A 77 1.38 -14.59 22.67
N GLU A 78 0.94 -15.83 22.81
CA GLU A 78 0.84 -16.79 21.71
C GLU A 78 -0.59 -17.34 21.58
N GLU A 79 -1.05 -17.49 20.34
CA GLU A 79 -2.31 -18.15 19.99
C GLU A 79 -2.10 -19.10 18.81
N GLN A 80 -2.91 -20.16 18.72
CA GLN A 80 -2.77 -21.18 17.69
C GLN A 80 -3.93 -21.16 16.69
N PHE A 81 -3.61 -21.36 15.41
CA PHE A 81 -4.56 -21.31 14.29
C PHE A 81 -4.29 -22.41 13.26
N ASP A 82 -5.36 -22.91 12.66
CA ASP A 82 -5.28 -23.90 11.56
C ASP A 82 -4.90 -23.21 10.24
N HIS A 83 -5.35 -21.97 10.09
CA HIS A 83 -5.14 -21.16 8.89
C HIS A 83 -4.77 -19.73 9.27
N VAL A 84 -3.93 -19.09 8.46
CA VAL A 84 -3.50 -17.70 8.66
C VAL A 84 -3.62 -16.94 7.34
N VAL A 85 -4.30 -15.79 7.38
CA VAL A 85 -4.29 -14.83 6.28
C VAL A 85 -3.48 -13.61 6.69
N VAL A 86 -2.45 -13.28 5.93
CA VAL A 86 -1.62 -12.10 6.11
C VAL A 86 -2.18 -10.97 5.24
N ALA A 87 -2.78 -9.97 5.89
CA ALA A 87 -3.40 -8.81 5.26
C ALA A 87 -2.96 -7.48 5.91
N ASN A 88 -1.69 -7.40 6.30
CA ASN A 88 -1.12 -6.24 7.01
C ASN A 88 -0.80 -5.02 6.10
N GLY A 89 -0.97 -5.19 4.79
CA GLY A 89 -0.72 -4.13 3.80
C GLY A 89 0.76 -3.84 3.57
N THR A 90 1.00 -2.91 2.64
CA THR A 90 2.32 -2.71 2.00
C THR A 90 2.86 -1.28 2.15
N ASP A 91 1.99 -0.32 2.46
CA ASP A 91 2.29 1.12 2.50
C ASP A 91 2.52 1.67 3.92
N SER A 92 2.78 0.80 4.90
CA SER A 92 2.98 1.23 6.29
C SER A 92 4.41 1.63 6.65
N ARG A 93 5.42 1.13 5.92
CA ARG A 93 6.82 1.43 6.22
C ARG A 93 7.42 2.42 5.22
N PRO A 94 7.95 3.56 5.69
CA PRO A 94 8.55 4.54 4.81
C PRO A 94 9.86 3.99 4.23
N PHE A 95 10.13 4.33 2.97
CA PHE A 95 11.43 4.08 2.35
C PHE A 95 12.12 5.39 2.04
N ILE A 96 13.28 5.58 2.64
CA ILE A 96 14.16 6.71 2.38
C ILE A 96 15.44 6.12 1.78
N PRO A 97 15.70 6.31 0.48
CA PRO A 97 16.91 5.79 -0.14
C PRO A 97 18.15 6.45 0.47
N TYR A 98 19.25 5.70 0.48
CA TYR A 98 20.55 6.28 0.78
C TYR A 98 20.92 7.29 -0.30
N ILE A 99 21.32 8.48 0.13
CA ILE A 99 21.96 9.52 -0.69
C ILE A 99 23.11 10.08 0.14
N ASP A 100 24.27 10.26 -0.49
CA ASP A 100 25.46 10.75 0.20
C ASP A 100 25.17 12.08 0.91
N GLY A 101 25.49 12.13 2.20
CA GLY A 101 25.30 13.30 3.07
C GLY A 101 23.86 13.64 3.44
N LEU A 102 22.85 12.85 3.03
CA LEU A 102 21.44 13.05 3.41
C LEU A 102 21.24 13.16 4.93
N TRP A 103 21.85 12.27 5.70
CA TRP A 103 21.70 12.24 7.15
C TRP A 103 22.41 13.40 7.87
N ASN A 104 23.25 14.17 7.16
CA ASN A 104 23.89 15.37 7.68
C ASN A 104 23.08 16.64 7.39
N TRP A 105 21.99 16.53 6.61
CA TRP A 105 21.12 17.64 6.27
C TRP A 105 20.53 18.31 7.51
N LYS A 106 20.54 19.64 7.56
CA LYS A 106 20.11 20.40 8.75
C LYS A 106 18.64 20.79 8.75
N GLY A 107 17.97 20.69 7.59
CA GLY A 107 16.53 20.91 7.48
C GLY A 107 15.70 19.67 7.82
N GLU A 108 14.39 19.78 7.66
CA GLU A 108 13.45 18.71 7.99
C GLU A 108 13.33 17.66 6.89
N ILE A 109 13.49 16.40 7.28
CA ILE A 109 13.25 15.22 6.45
C ILE A 109 11.88 14.63 6.82
N LEU A 110 10.93 14.62 5.89
CA LEU A 110 9.57 14.14 6.06
C LEU A 110 9.24 13.07 5.00
N HIS A 111 8.64 11.96 5.38
CA HIS A 111 8.09 11.00 4.40
C HIS A 111 6.59 11.27 4.20
N SER A 112 6.07 10.99 2.99
CA SER A 112 4.65 11.14 2.62
C SER A 112 3.69 10.46 3.59
N ARG A 113 4.09 9.31 4.16
CA ARG A 113 3.39 8.63 5.27
C ARG A 113 3.03 9.57 6.44
N TRP A 114 3.90 10.52 6.76
CA TRP A 114 3.73 11.46 7.88
C TRP A 114 3.20 12.82 7.44
N TYR A 115 3.06 13.07 6.14
CA TYR A 115 2.40 14.27 5.64
C TYR A 115 0.93 14.31 6.09
N ARG A 116 0.44 15.51 6.45
CA ARG A 116 -0.93 15.71 6.93
C ARG A 116 -1.60 16.93 6.31
N THR A 117 -0.86 18.03 6.16
CA THR A 117 -1.42 19.33 5.77
C THR A 117 -0.35 20.15 5.03
N PRO A 118 -0.69 20.90 3.96
CA PRO A 118 0.29 21.66 3.18
C PRO A 118 0.74 22.96 3.87
N GLU A 119 0.02 23.47 4.87
CA GLU A 119 0.30 24.75 5.54
C GLU A 119 1.64 24.74 6.29
N VAL A 120 2.13 23.57 6.69
CA VAL A 120 3.45 23.45 7.35
C VAL A 120 4.60 23.85 6.43
N PHE A 121 4.36 24.01 5.12
CA PHE A 121 5.35 24.44 4.13
C PHE A 121 5.32 25.94 3.82
N ALA A 122 4.48 26.71 4.52
CA ALA A 122 4.34 28.15 4.31
C ALA A 122 5.70 28.88 4.37
N GLY A 123 6.00 29.65 3.33
CA GLY A 123 7.22 30.45 3.22
C GLY A 123 8.52 29.66 3.01
N LYS A 124 8.48 28.34 2.85
CA LYS A 124 9.68 27.48 2.72
C LYS A 124 9.98 27.13 1.27
N THR A 125 11.25 26.92 0.92
CA THR A 125 11.61 26.19 -0.31
C THR A 125 11.58 24.68 -0.05
N VAL A 126 10.73 23.95 -0.78
CA VAL A 126 10.44 22.53 -0.56
C VAL A 126 11.00 21.69 -1.70
N MET A 127 11.66 20.58 -1.38
CA MET A 127 12.04 19.53 -2.32
C MET A 127 11.16 18.29 -2.13
N ILE A 128 10.43 17.90 -3.18
CA ILE A 128 9.61 16.68 -3.24
C ILE A 128 10.36 15.63 -4.05
N VAL A 129 10.58 14.45 -3.46
CA VAL A 129 11.40 13.40 -4.11
C VAL A 129 10.54 12.21 -4.48
N GLY A 130 10.40 11.92 -5.77
CA GLY A 130 9.66 10.79 -6.33
C GLY A 130 8.88 11.14 -7.60
N GLY A 131 8.46 10.12 -8.35
CA GLY A 131 7.63 10.25 -9.57
C GLY A 131 6.34 9.44 -9.53
N GLY A 132 5.99 8.87 -8.38
CA GLY A 132 4.77 8.06 -8.18
C GLY A 132 3.53 8.88 -7.80
N PRO A 133 2.40 8.22 -7.50
CA PRO A 133 1.13 8.87 -7.17
C PRO A 133 1.23 9.86 -6.01
N SER A 134 1.87 9.44 -4.90
CA SER A 134 2.03 10.31 -3.72
C SER A 134 2.79 11.59 -4.05
N SER A 135 3.82 11.51 -4.91
CA SER A 135 4.55 12.69 -5.37
C SER A 135 3.63 13.67 -6.10
N ALA A 136 2.82 13.15 -7.02
CA ALA A 136 1.92 13.95 -7.84
C ALA A 136 0.89 14.66 -6.96
N ASP A 137 0.28 13.97 -6.00
CA ASP A 137 -0.67 14.58 -5.07
C ASP A 137 -0.02 15.64 -4.17
N LEU A 138 1.18 15.38 -3.63
CA LEU A 138 1.90 16.34 -2.81
C LEU A 138 2.25 17.61 -3.60
N VAL A 139 2.76 17.44 -4.81
CA VAL A 139 3.08 18.55 -5.72
C VAL A 139 1.82 19.35 -6.03
N ARG A 140 0.70 18.68 -6.32
CA ARG A 140 -0.58 19.32 -6.60
C ARG A 140 -1.10 20.08 -5.39
N GLU A 141 -1.17 19.46 -4.22
CA GLU A 141 -1.73 20.08 -3.02
C GLU A 141 -0.89 21.29 -2.56
N ILE A 142 0.43 21.17 -2.55
CA ILE A 142 1.35 22.25 -2.17
C ILE A 142 1.40 23.33 -3.26
N GLY A 143 1.41 22.93 -4.54
CA GLY A 143 1.40 23.85 -5.68
C GLY A 143 0.11 24.67 -5.79
N MET A 144 -1.04 24.09 -5.44
CA MET A 144 -2.32 24.81 -5.43
C MET A 144 -2.34 25.97 -4.43
N LEU A 145 -1.53 25.94 -3.36
CA LEU A 145 -1.37 27.10 -2.49
C LEU A 145 -0.74 28.30 -3.21
N LYS A 146 0.17 28.08 -4.16
CA LYS A 146 0.74 29.12 -5.02
C LYS A 146 -0.30 29.66 -5.99
N VAL A 147 -1.00 28.78 -6.71
CA VAL A 147 -2.04 29.15 -7.68
C VAL A 147 -3.12 30.01 -7.02
N ASN A 148 -3.57 29.61 -5.83
CA ASN A 148 -4.60 30.30 -5.07
C ASN A 148 -4.09 31.54 -4.33
N LYS A 149 -2.80 31.89 -4.46
CA LYS A 149 -2.14 32.99 -3.74
C LYS A 149 -2.38 32.93 -2.22
N SER A 150 -2.38 31.72 -1.67
CA SER A 150 -2.60 31.49 -0.24
C SER A 150 -1.53 32.21 0.60
N PRO A 151 -1.88 32.76 1.79
CA PRO A 151 -0.88 33.24 2.74
C PRO A 151 0.05 32.12 3.23
N ALA A 152 -0.40 30.86 3.15
CA ALA A 152 0.38 29.68 3.52
C ALA A 152 1.20 29.11 2.35
N GLN A 153 1.34 29.83 1.24
CA GLN A 153 2.07 29.31 0.08
C GLN A 153 3.55 29.08 0.38
N PRO A 154 4.18 28.02 -0.17
CA PRO A 154 5.62 27.85 -0.08
C PRO A 154 6.34 28.97 -0.84
N LYS A 155 7.64 29.15 -0.59
CA LYS A 155 8.50 30.08 -1.35
C LYS A 155 8.78 29.54 -2.75
N LYS A 156 9.21 28.28 -2.84
CA LYS A 156 9.56 27.59 -4.09
C LYS A 156 9.37 26.08 -3.91
N ILE A 157 9.05 25.38 -4.99
CA ILE A 157 8.85 23.93 -4.98
C ILE A 157 9.76 23.32 -6.04
N TYR A 158 10.57 22.35 -5.62
CA TYR A 158 11.33 21.47 -6.48
C TYR A 158 10.73 20.06 -6.48
N ARG A 159 10.82 19.37 -7.60
CA ARG A 159 10.44 17.96 -7.71
C ARG A 159 11.57 17.17 -8.37
N SER A 160 12.15 16.21 -7.65
CA SER A 160 13.22 15.33 -8.14
C SER A 160 12.68 13.93 -8.45
N PHE A 161 12.95 13.39 -9.64
CA PHE A 161 12.47 12.06 -10.06
C PHE A 161 13.42 11.40 -11.05
N ARG A 162 13.43 10.06 -11.10
CA ARG A 162 14.39 9.25 -11.88
C ARG A 162 13.92 8.88 -13.29
N SER A 163 12.62 8.95 -13.53
CA SER A 163 11.99 8.46 -14.75
C SER A 163 10.86 9.41 -15.16
N ARG A 164 10.44 9.32 -16.43
CA ARG A 164 9.30 10.07 -16.93
C ARG A 164 8.11 9.92 -15.98
N LEU A 165 7.50 11.06 -15.64
CA LEU A 165 6.35 11.11 -14.76
C LEU A 165 5.20 10.31 -15.39
N ARG A 166 4.67 9.34 -14.65
CA ARG A 166 3.48 8.58 -15.06
C ARG A 166 2.19 9.33 -14.73
N TYR A 167 2.20 10.04 -13.60
CA TYR A 167 1.09 10.82 -13.09
C TYR A 167 1.35 12.29 -13.38
N ASP A 168 1.45 12.57 -14.67
CA ASP A 168 1.73 13.91 -15.12
C ASP A 168 0.44 14.72 -15.11
N THR A 169 0.28 15.54 -14.08
CA THR A 169 -0.89 16.40 -13.88
C THR A 169 -0.80 17.69 -14.69
N GLU A 170 0.19 17.81 -15.59
CA GLU A 170 0.61 19.03 -16.30
C GLU A 170 -0.50 19.75 -17.11
N LEU A 171 -1.67 19.14 -17.25
CA LEU A 171 -2.77 19.65 -18.07
C LEU A 171 -3.77 20.54 -17.32
N GLU A 172 -3.71 20.64 -15.98
CA GLU A 172 -4.75 21.34 -15.20
C GLU A 172 -4.19 22.43 -14.27
N ALA A 173 -4.82 23.62 -14.31
CA ALA A 173 -4.74 24.67 -13.29
C ALA A 173 -3.41 25.44 -13.05
N GLY A 174 -2.43 25.40 -13.96
CA GLY A 174 -1.27 26.32 -13.97
C GLY A 174 -0.30 26.20 -12.77
N TRP A 175 -0.48 25.20 -11.90
CA TRP A 175 0.44 24.95 -10.79
C TRP A 175 1.82 24.50 -11.29
N THR A 176 1.92 23.96 -12.50
CA THR A 176 3.17 23.58 -13.17
C THR A 176 4.16 24.73 -13.28
N ASP A 177 3.67 25.96 -13.49
CA ASP A 177 4.47 27.18 -13.53
C ASP A 177 5.16 27.49 -12.20
N HIS A 178 4.76 26.80 -11.12
CA HIS A 178 5.31 26.96 -9.77
C HIS A 178 6.20 25.80 -9.34
N ILE A 179 6.38 24.77 -10.18
CA ILE A 179 7.17 23.57 -9.87
C ILE A 179 8.44 23.53 -10.71
N ASN A 180 9.56 23.33 -10.03
CA ASN A 180 10.86 23.21 -10.65
C ASN A 180 11.24 21.73 -10.68
N ASN A 181 10.99 21.06 -11.81
CA ASN A 181 11.40 19.68 -12.01
C ASN A 181 12.92 19.61 -12.17
N VAL A 182 13.58 18.75 -11.38
CA VAL A 182 15.04 18.58 -11.35
C VAL A 182 15.42 17.11 -11.44
N SER A 183 16.67 16.85 -11.81
CA SER A 183 17.18 15.48 -11.90
C SER A 183 17.32 14.83 -10.52
N PRO A 184 17.49 13.50 -10.44
CA PRO A 184 17.70 12.80 -9.17
C PRO A 184 18.82 13.41 -8.34
N MET A 185 18.57 13.60 -7.05
CA MET A 185 19.61 14.04 -6.11
C MET A 185 20.73 12.99 -6.03
N LYS A 186 21.98 13.46 -6.06
CA LYS A 186 23.19 12.62 -6.03
C LYS A 186 23.91 12.75 -4.69
N ILE A 187 24.17 13.98 -4.25
CA ILE A 187 24.90 14.30 -3.01
C ILE A 187 24.21 15.48 -2.32
N LEU A 188 24.14 15.42 -1.00
CA LEU A 188 23.76 16.53 -0.13
C LEU A 188 24.96 16.93 0.73
N GLU A 189 25.29 18.20 0.72
CA GLU A 189 26.40 18.76 1.49
C GLU A 189 25.86 19.65 2.61
N GLY A 190 26.72 19.98 3.58
CA GLY A 190 26.38 20.90 4.66
C GLY A 190 26.02 22.31 4.16
N PRO A 191 25.67 23.22 5.08
CA PRO A 191 25.33 24.60 4.73
C PRO A 191 26.39 25.27 3.86
N SER A 192 25.94 26.12 2.95
CA SER A 192 26.75 26.88 2.00
C SER A 192 26.50 28.38 2.18
N GLU A 193 27.07 29.20 1.29
CA GLU A 193 26.81 30.64 1.24
C GLU A 193 25.33 30.95 0.92
N HIS A 194 24.64 30.09 0.16
CA HIS A 194 23.28 30.35 -0.31
C HIS A 194 22.21 29.49 0.37
N SER A 195 22.60 28.38 0.99
CA SER A 195 21.71 27.48 1.73
C SER A 195 22.16 27.28 3.17
N LYS A 196 21.29 27.63 4.12
CA LYS A 196 21.56 27.42 5.55
C LYS A 196 21.33 25.98 6.01
N THR A 197 20.65 25.15 5.20
CA THR A 197 20.33 23.76 5.57
C THR A 197 21.16 22.72 4.82
N GLY A 198 21.69 23.09 3.66
CA GLY A 198 22.61 22.27 2.87
C GLY A 198 22.51 22.52 1.38
N ARG A 199 23.53 22.10 0.65
CA ARG A 199 23.60 22.20 -0.81
C ARG A 199 23.26 20.84 -1.43
N ILE A 200 22.48 20.83 -2.51
CA ILE A 200 22.13 19.60 -3.22
C ILE A 200 22.81 19.62 -4.59
N THR A 201 23.48 18.53 -4.93
CA THR A 201 24.00 18.27 -6.27
C THR A 201 23.21 17.11 -6.88
N ASP A 202 22.67 17.30 -8.08
CA ASP A 202 21.94 16.25 -8.79
C ASP A 202 22.86 15.36 -9.65
N VAL A 203 22.28 14.35 -10.30
CA VAL A 203 23.04 13.41 -11.15
C VAL A 203 23.61 14.04 -12.43
N LEU A 204 23.18 15.26 -12.79
CA LEU A 204 23.72 16.04 -13.90
C LEU A 204 24.72 17.11 -13.41
N ASP A 205 25.16 17.01 -12.15
CA ASP A 205 26.05 17.94 -11.46
C ASP A 205 25.50 19.38 -11.40
N GLN A 206 24.17 19.54 -11.49
CA GLN A 206 23.51 20.82 -11.23
C GLN A 206 23.37 21.05 -9.74
N VAL A 207 23.49 22.31 -9.34
CA VAL A 207 23.53 22.72 -7.94
C VAL A 207 22.22 23.42 -7.57
N ILE A 208 21.59 22.92 -6.52
CA ILE A 208 20.40 23.51 -5.91
C ILE A 208 20.76 23.93 -4.49
N ASP A 209 20.77 25.25 -4.26
CA ASP A 209 21.42 25.85 -3.09
C ASP A 209 20.54 26.90 -2.40
N ASP A 210 19.21 26.77 -2.53
CA ASP A 210 18.20 27.66 -1.95
C ASP A 210 17.08 26.90 -1.23
N VAL A 211 17.31 25.62 -0.92
CA VAL A 211 16.32 24.74 -0.29
C VAL A 211 16.38 24.90 1.23
N ASP A 212 15.32 25.43 1.83
CA ASP A 212 15.19 25.66 3.28
C ASP A 212 14.69 24.40 4.02
N GLN A 213 14.05 23.47 3.31
CA GLN A 213 13.61 22.16 3.83
C GLN A 213 13.77 21.06 2.79
N ASN A 214 14.43 19.97 3.19
CA ASN A 214 14.63 18.77 2.38
C ASN A 214 14.75 17.56 3.32
N PRO A 215 14.28 16.36 2.96
CA PRO A 215 13.32 16.05 1.89
C PRO A 215 11.92 15.71 2.38
N LEU A 216 10.90 16.13 1.63
CA LEU A 216 9.60 15.48 1.65
C LEU A 216 9.63 14.27 0.69
N TRP A 217 10.02 13.11 1.20
CA TRP A 217 10.09 11.84 0.48
C TRP A 217 8.69 11.34 0.11
N SER A 218 8.41 11.29 -1.19
CA SER A 218 7.15 10.75 -1.70
C SER A 218 7.27 9.29 -2.16
N LEU A 219 8.38 8.62 -1.84
CA LEU A 219 8.60 7.23 -2.22
C LEU A 219 7.96 6.28 -1.21
N SER A 220 6.70 5.87 -1.47
CA SER A 220 6.34 4.48 -1.19
C SER A 220 7.27 3.62 -2.05
N ALA A 221 8.42 3.20 -1.52
CA ALA A 221 8.96 1.92 -2.01
C ALA A 221 8.13 0.84 -1.34
N ARG A 222 6.97 0.60 -1.97
CA ARG A 222 6.54 -0.72 -2.42
C ARG A 222 7.34 -1.84 -1.73
N LEU A 223 6.83 -2.25 -0.56
CA LEU A 223 7.19 -3.42 0.24
C LEU A 223 8.68 -3.70 0.37
N ARG A 224 9.38 -3.18 1.39
CA ARG A 224 10.67 -3.76 1.83
C ARG A 224 10.93 -3.61 3.35
N SER A 225 10.03 -4.11 4.20
CA SER A 225 10.37 -4.80 5.48
C SER A 225 9.11 -5.17 6.29
N LYS A 226 9.16 -6.32 6.97
CA LYS A 226 8.07 -6.96 7.71
C LYS A 226 7.70 -6.29 9.05
N GLU A 227 6.46 -5.85 9.24
CA GLU A 227 5.87 -5.69 10.60
C GLU A 227 5.63 -7.05 11.24
N VAL A 228 5.28 -8.06 10.44
CA VAL A 228 5.07 -9.44 10.87
C VAL A 228 6.14 -10.34 10.28
N ILE A 229 6.94 -10.97 11.14
CA ILE A 229 7.88 -12.00 10.72
C ILE A 229 7.11 -13.29 10.47
N VAL A 230 6.91 -13.63 9.21
CA VAL A 230 6.36 -14.94 8.81
C VAL A 230 7.53 -15.86 8.46
N SER A 231 7.69 -16.94 9.22
CA SER A 231 8.81 -17.87 9.07
C SER A 231 8.32 -19.32 9.02
N ASP A 232 8.88 -20.11 8.11
CA ASP A 232 8.77 -21.57 8.11
C ASP A 232 10.14 -22.18 8.40
N GLN A 233 10.21 -23.13 9.34
CA GLN A 233 11.46 -23.81 9.75
C GLN A 233 12.69 -22.87 9.85
N GLU A 234 12.52 -21.69 10.47
CA GLU A 234 13.55 -20.64 10.63
C GLU A 234 13.93 -19.83 9.36
N VAL A 235 13.29 -20.10 8.22
CA VAL A 235 13.43 -19.32 6.97
C VAL A 235 12.35 -18.24 6.90
N ASP A 236 12.77 -17.00 6.63
CA ASP A 236 11.87 -15.87 6.43
C ASP A 236 11.17 -15.95 5.05
N ILE A 237 9.88 -16.32 5.05
CA ILE A 237 9.03 -16.48 3.84
C ILE A 237 8.86 -15.16 3.06
N ALA A 238 8.93 -14.05 3.78
CA ALA A 238 9.00 -12.72 3.19
C ALA A 238 10.28 -12.00 3.62
N ASN A 239 10.98 -11.38 2.69
CA ASN A 239 12.23 -10.67 2.98
C ASN A 239 12.12 -9.20 2.54
N GLN A 240 13.25 -8.49 2.47
CA GLN A 240 13.28 -7.12 1.93
C GLN A 240 12.95 -7.05 0.44
N SER A 241 12.41 -8.10 -0.18
CA SER A 241 12.23 -8.14 -1.61
C SER A 241 10.89 -8.67 -2.10
N GLY A 242 10.08 -9.24 -1.21
CA GLY A 242 8.79 -9.80 -1.56
C GLY A 242 8.43 -10.98 -0.65
N VAL A 243 7.33 -11.63 -0.99
CA VAL A 243 6.91 -12.91 -0.41
C VAL A 243 7.21 -13.98 -1.44
N HIS A 244 7.84 -15.07 -1.00
CA HIS A 244 8.31 -16.16 -1.86
C HIS A 244 7.52 -17.46 -1.60
N ASN A 245 7.65 -18.39 -2.53
CA ASN A 245 6.99 -19.69 -2.63
C ASN A 245 5.47 -19.55 -2.68
N LEU A 246 4.98 -18.62 -3.49
CA LEU A 246 3.54 -18.44 -3.66
C LEU A 246 3.04 -19.14 -4.92
N ASP A 247 1.76 -19.51 -4.91
CA ASP A 247 1.09 -20.00 -6.11
C ASP A 247 1.07 -18.95 -7.24
N SER A 248 0.66 -19.36 -8.44
CA SER A 248 0.59 -18.49 -9.61
C SER A 248 -0.33 -17.28 -9.46
N HIS A 249 -1.25 -17.30 -8.50
CA HIS A 249 -2.07 -16.14 -8.16
C HIS A 249 -1.47 -15.26 -7.05
N GLN A 250 -0.31 -15.61 -6.51
CA GLN A 250 0.35 -14.95 -5.39
C GLN A 250 -0.55 -14.84 -4.14
N LEU A 251 -1.32 -15.89 -3.86
CA LEU A 251 -2.27 -15.97 -2.75
C LEU A 251 -1.84 -16.96 -1.69
N PHE A 252 -1.49 -18.19 -2.07
CA PHE A 252 -1.22 -19.29 -1.16
C PHE A 252 0.27 -19.57 -1.07
N TYR A 253 0.75 -19.80 0.14
CA TYR A 253 2.09 -20.32 0.37
C TYR A 253 2.12 -21.80 -0.03
N LEU A 254 2.88 -22.15 -1.07
CA LEU A 254 2.87 -23.50 -1.64
C LEU A 254 3.31 -24.60 -0.65
N PRO A 255 4.33 -24.40 0.20
CA PRO A 255 4.74 -25.44 1.15
C PRO A 255 3.66 -25.78 2.18
N ASP A 256 2.85 -24.80 2.60
CA ASP A 256 1.64 -25.02 3.39
C ASP A 256 0.53 -24.02 3.00
N PRO A 257 -0.45 -24.42 2.16
CA PRO A 257 -1.46 -23.51 1.63
C PRO A 257 -2.55 -23.15 2.65
N THR A 258 -2.38 -23.51 3.92
CA THR A 258 -3.14 -22.94 5.04
C THR A 258 -2.66 -21.54 5.45
N LEU A 259 -1.53 -21.08 4.89
CA LEU A 259 -1.08 -19.70 4.91
C LEU A 259 -1.38 -19.01 3.58
N ALA A 260 -2.04 -17.86 3.65
CA ALA A 260 -2.35 -17.03 2.50
C ALA A 260 -1.99 -15.56 2.71
N PHE A 261 -1.77 -14.83 1.61
CA PHE A 261 -1.45 -13.41 1.56
C PHE A 261 -2.46 -12.67 0.70
N LEU A 262 -2.89 -11.50 1.14
CA LEU A 262 -3.79 -10.62 0.37
C LEU A 262 -3.10 -9.29 0.06
N LEU A 263 -3.48 -8.68 -1.05
CA LEU A 263 -3.06 -7.32 -1.45
C LEU A 263 -1.55 -7.12 -1.60
N LEU A 264 -0.82 -8.14 -2.06
CA LEU A 264 0.60 -8.00 -2.41
C LEU A 264 0.84 -7.18 -3.68
N HIS A 265 -0.16 -7.12 -4.58
CA HIS A 265 -0.11 -6.44 -5.87
C HIS A 265 -0.13 -4.91 -5.73
N ALA A 266 0.55 -4.21 -6.64
CA ALA A 266 0.44 -2.75 -6.81
C ALA A 266 -0.38 -2.38 -8.05
N GLU A 267 -0.85 -1.12 -8.06
CA GLU A 267 -1.61 -0.54 -9.18
C GLU A 267 -2.89 -1.34 -9.50
N ALA A 268 -3.61 -1.71 -8.44
CA ALA A 268 -4.93 -2.33 -8.49
C ALA A 268 -5.96 -1.49 -7.71
N ILE A 269 -7.25 -1.64 -8.03
CA ILE A 269 -8.34 -1.05 -7.24
C ILE A 269 -8.57 -1.85 -5.94
N PRO A 270 -8.17 -1.35 -4.75
CA PRO A 270 -7.87 -2.23 -3.60
C PRO A 270 -9.06 -3.01 -3.02
N TRP A 271 -10.24 -2.40 -2.91
CA TRP A 271 -11.37 -3.02 -2.17
C TRP A 271 -12.07 -4.14 -2.96
N PRO A 272 -12.49 -3.95 -4.23
CA PRO A 272 -12.94 -5.07 -5.04
C PRO A 272 -11.87 -6.17 -5.13
N PHE A 273 -10.61 -5.77 -5.33
CA PHE A 273 -9.50 -6.70 -5.49
C PHE A 273 -9.30 -7.59 -4.26
N SER A 274 -9.24 -7.01 -3.06
CA SER A 274 -9.16 -7.77 -1.80
C SER A 274 -10.36 -8.69 -1.58
N GLU A 275 -11.57 -8.25 -1.93
CA GLU A 275 -12.77 -9.08 -1.79
C GLU A 275 -12.70 -10.33 -2.66
N MET A 276 -12.22 -10.22 -3.90
CA MET A 276 -12.07 -11.36 -4.80
C MET A 276 -11.00 -12.33 -4.30
N GLN A 277 -9.83 -11.83 -3.90
CA GLN A 277 -8.77 -12.65 -3.32
C GLN A 277 -9.27 -13.39 -2.05
N ALA A 278 -9.97 -12.69 -1.16
CA ALA A 278 -10.52 -13.27 0.05
C ALA A 278 -11.54 -14.37 -0.23
N ARG A 279 -12.36 -14.23 -1.28
CA ARG A 279 -13.34 -15.25 -1.69
C ARG A 279 -12.67 -16.50 -2.24
N VAL A 280 -11.60 -16.37 -3.02
CA VAL A 280 -10.82 -17.51 -3.51
C VAL A 280 -10.19 -18.28 -2.35
N VAL A 281 -9.53 -17.56 -1.43
CA VAL A 281 -8.93 -18.14 -0.23
C VAL A 281 -9.98 -18.87 0.62
N ALA A 282 -11.12 -18.22 0.89
CA ALA A 282 -12.20 -18.84 1.65
C ALA A 282 -12.76 -20.09 0.95
N SER A 283 -13.01 -20.02 -0.36
CA SER A 283 -13.55 -21.15 -1.13
C SER A 283 -12.62 -22.36 -1.09
N TYR A 284 -11.31 -22.14 -1.30
CA TYR A 284 -10.30 -23.19 -1.22
C TYR A 284 -10.30 -23.89 0.14
N TRP A 285 -10.24 -23.12 1.23
CA TRP A 285 -10.22 -23.69 2.59
C TRP A 285 -11.55 -24.34 3.00
N THR A 286 -12.66 -23.99 2.34
CA THR A 286 -13.96 -24.67 2.54
C THR A 286 -14.18 -25.88 1.64
N GLY A 287 -13.23 -26.20 0.76
CA GLY A 287 -13.23 -27.45 -0.02
C GLY A 287 -13.44 -27.30 -1.53
N THR A 288 -13.45 -26.08 -2.08
CA THR A 288 -13.39 -25.88 -3.54
C THR A 288 -12.02 -26.34 -4.04
N PRO A 289 -11.93 -27.35 -4.92
CA PRO A 289 -10.65 -27.80 -5.44
C PRO A 289 -10.01 -26.72 -6.31
N LEU A 290 -8.81 -26.26 -5.93
CA LEU A 290 -7.98 -25.37 -6.74
C LEU A 290 -6.62 -26.05 -6.98
N GLU A 291 -6.14 -25.97 -8.21
CA GLU A 291 -4.78 -26.39 -8.54
C GLU A 291 -3.82 -25.24 -8.18
N LEU A 292 -2.94 -25.48 -7.20
CA LEU A 292 -1.92 -24.53 -6.79
C LEU A 292 -0.61 -24.88 -7.49
N ILE A 293 -0.28 -24.13 -8.53
CA ILE A 293 0.99 -24.27 -9.26
C ILE A 293 1.93 -23.11 -8.90
N PRO A 294 3.26 -23.31 -8.96
CA PRO A 294 4.21 -22.25 -8.67
C PRO A 294 4.08 -21.03 -9.57
N HIS A 295 4.35 -19.84 -9.02
CA HIS A 295 4.46 -18.64 -9.82
C HIS A 295 5.59 -18.77 -10.85
N PRO A 296 5.35 -18.47 -12.15
CA PRO A 296 6.32 -18.75 -13.22
C PRO A 296 7.64 -17.97 -13.07
N ASP A 297 7.59 -16.81 -12.40
CA ASP A 297 8.74 -15.95 -12.16
C ASP A 297 9.27 -16.02 -10.72
N GLU A 298 8.99 -17.11 -9.98
CA GLU A 298 9.49 -17.30 -8.61
C GLU A 298 11.03 -17.18 -8.51
N ASP A 299 11.75 -17.71 -9.50
CA ASP A 299 13.21 -17.65 -9.58
C ASP A 299 13.74 -16.33 -10.15
N ASN A 300 12.85 -15.41 -10.57
CA ASN A 300 13.26 -14.13 -11.10
C ASN A 300 13.46 -13.14 -9.95
N ASP A 301 14.74 -12.89 -9.63
CA ASP A 301 15.23 -11.83 -8.73
C ASP A 301 14.80 -10.40 -9.17
N SER A 302 13.91 -10.23 -10.15
CA SER A 302 13.15 -9.00 -10.34
C SER A 302 12.12 -8.87 -9.21
N HIS A 303 12.64 -8.59 -8.02
CA HIS A 303 12.01 -8.29 -6.74
C HIS A 303 11.03 -7.10 -6.76
N SER A 304 10.41 -6.79 -7.89
CA SER A 304 9.39 -5.76 -8.01
C SER A 304 8.05 -6.30 -7.50
N VAL A 305 7.34 -5.47 -6.73
CA VAL A 305 5.91 -5.68 -6.49
C VAL A 305 5.21 -5.99 -7.82
N LEU A 306 4.40 -7.06 -7.85
CA LEU A 306 3.65 -7.41 -9.06
C LEU A 306 2.73 -6.22 -9.40
N VAL A 307 3.06 -5.55 -10.50
CA VAL A 307 2.25 -4.47 -11.05
C VAL A 307 1.33 -5.10 -12.08
N LEU A 308 0.05 -5.21 -11.74
CA LEU A 308 -0.95 -5.69 -12.70
C LEU A 308 -1.22 -4.61 -13.75
N GLY A 309 -1.45 -3.38 -13.29
CA GLY A 309 -1.80 -2.25 -14.14
C GLY A 309 -3.06 -2.49 -14.98
N HIS A 310 -3.37 -1.57 -15.88
CA HIS A 310 -4.47 -1.76 -16.84
C HIS A 310 -3.93 -2.38 -18.14
N PRO A 311 -4.56 -3.44 -18.71
CA PRO A 311 -5.79 -4.09 -18.26
C PRO A 311 -5.58 -5.27 -17.28
N GLY A 312 -4.35 -5.60 -16.91
CA GLY A 312 -4.00 -6.80 -16.14
C GLY A 312 -4.75 -6.98 -14.82
N GLU A 313 -5.12 -5.89 -14.14
CA GLU A 313 -5.91 -5.96 -12.89
C GLU A 313 -7.28 -6.61 -13.09
N PHE A 314 -7.91 -6.35 -14.25
CA PHE A 314 -9.22 -6.88 -14.60
C PHE A 314 -9.12 -8.34 -15.04
N GLU A 315 -8.08 -8.67 -15.81
CA GLU A 315 -7.83 -10.04 -16.26
C GLU A 315 -7.54 -10.97 -15.07
N TYR A 316 -6.69 -10.51 -14.14
CA TYR A 316 -6.40 -11.25 -12.92
C TYR A 316 -7.66 -11.44 -12.07
N ALA A 317 -8.45 -10.38 -11.89
CA ALA A 317 -9.67 -10.44 -11.12
C ALA A 317 -10.73 -11.38 -11.71
N GLU A 318 -10.93 -11.39 -13.03
CA GLU A 318 -11.79 -12.38 -13.70
C GLU A 318 -11.21 -13.79 -13.57
N GLY A 319 -9.89 -13.94 -13.62
CA GLY A 319 -9.21 -15.20 -13.36
C GLY A 319 -9.58 -15.76 -11.99
N LEU A 320 -9.45 -14.94 -10.95
CA LEU A 320 -9.82 -15.34 -9.57
C LEU A 320 -11.28 -15.75 -9.45
N LEU A 321 -12.20 -15.00 -10.06
CA LEU A 321 -13.62 -15.35 -10.00
C LEU A 321 -13.89 -16.69 -10.69
N LYS A 322 -13.27 -16.94 -11.85
CA LYS A 322 -13.42 -18.22 -12.57
C LYS A 322 -12.99 -19.42 -11.73
N LEU A 323 -11.94 -19.29 -10.92
CA LEU A 323 -11.48 -20.35 -10.02
C LEU A 323 -12.57 -20.84 -9.06
N ILE A 324 -13.48 -19.96 -8.66
CA ILE A 324 -14.57 -20.27 -7.73
C ILE A 324 -15.93 -20.39 -8.43
N GLY A 325 -15.94 -20.56 -9.76
CA GLY A 325 -17.17 -20.68 -10.54
C GLY A 325 -17.95 -19.38 -10.68
N GLU A 326 -17.26 -18.24 -10.61
CA GLU A 326 -17.81 -16.89 -10.73
C GLU A 326 -17.16 -16.11 -11.89
N GLY A 327 -17.63 -14.89 -12.17
CA GLY A 327 -17.13 -14.07 -13.28
C GLY A 327 -17.87 -14.34 -14.61
N GLY A 328 -17.74 -13.43 -15.57
CA GLY A 328 -18.45 -13.51 -16.85
C GLY A 328 -18.84 -12.15 -17.46
N PRO A 329 -19.20 -12.11 -18.76
CA PRO A 329 -19.52 -10.86 -19.49
C PRO A 329 -20.74 -10.11 -18.92
N GLU A 330 -21.56 -10.80 -18.14
CA GLU A 330 -22.72 -10.31 -17.41
C GLU A 330 -22.39 -9.51 -16.12
N GLU A 331 -21.14 -9.54 -15.66
CA GLU A 331 -20.69 -8.79 -14.47
C GLU A 331 -20.13 -7.38 -14.78
N VAL A 332 -20.07 -7.05 -16.07
CA VAL A 332 -19.60 -5.79 -16.62
C VAL A 332 -20.79 -5.07 -17.25
N ASP A 333 -21.00 -3.80 -16.91
CA ASP A 333 -22.09 -3.02 -17.50
C ASP A 333 -21.82 -2.69 -18.98
N SER A 334 -22.83 -2.15 -19.68
CA SER A 334 -22.72 -1.75 -21.08
C SER A 334 -21.63 -0.70 -21.38
N GLN A 335 -21.05 -0.09 -20.34
CA GLN A 335 -19.96 0.88 -20.41
C GLN A 335 -18.60 0.29 -20.01
N GLY A 336 -18.51 -1.04 -19.81
CA GLY A 336 -17.27 -1.69 -19.39
C GLY A 336 -16.99 -1.56 -17.89
N ARG A 337 -17.92 -1.01 -17.10
CA ARG A 337 -17.71 -0.78 -15.67
C ARG A 337 -18.07 -2.03 -14.87
N TRP A 338 -17.18 -2.37 -13.96
CA TRP A 338 -17.30 -3.52 -13.07
C TRP A 338 -18.36 -3.30 -11.98
N GLY A 339 -19.28 -4.26 -11.79
CA GLY A 339 -20.18 -4.26 -10.63
C GLY A 339 -21.64 -4.68 -10.87
N ALA A 340 -21.99 -5.21 -12.04
CA ALA A 340 -23.31 -5.81 -12.22
C ALA A 340 -23.33 -7.20 -11.55
N TRP A 341 -24.08 -7.38 -10.46
CA TRP A 341 -24.39 -8.74 -10.00
C TRP A 341 -25.50 -9.31 -10.89
N PRO A 342 -25.32 -10.49 -11.51
CA PRO A 342 -26.41 -11.16 -12.22
C PRO A 342 -27.59 -11.40 -11.28
N GLU A 343 -28.82 -11.23 -11.78
CA GLU A 343 -30.04 -11.33 -10.96
C GLU A 343 -30.16 -12.66 -10.20
N TRP A 344 -29.64 -13.75 -10.76
CA TRP A 344 -29.66 -15.06 -10.09
C TRP A 344 -28.73 -15.12 -8.87
N LYS A 345 -27.57 -14.42 -8.87
CA LYS A 345 -26.68 -14.32 -7.70
C LYS A 345 -27.29 -13.43 -6.61
N LYS A 346 -28.01 -12.37 -6.99
CA LYS A 346 -28.79 -11.55 -6.04
C LYS A 346 -29.86 -12.39 -5.34
N HIS A 347 -30.51 -13.28 -6.08
CA HIS A 347 -31.52 -14.20 -5.55
C HIS A 347 -30.92 -15.21 -4.55
N ILE A 348 -29.75 -15.81 -4.84
CA ILE A 348 -29.08 -16.73 -3.91
C ILE A 348 -28.65 -16.00 -2.62
N ARG A 349 -28.14 -14.78 -2.72
CA ARG A 349 -27.76 -14.00 -1.52
C ARG A 349 -28.96 -13.71 -0.62
N ALA A 350 -30.10 -13.36 -1.20
CA ALA A 350 -31.36 -13.13 -0.49
C ALA A 350 -31.95 -14.38 0.18
N LEU A 351 -31.44 -15.58 -0.14
CA LEU A 351 -31.83 -16.84 0.51
C LEU A 351 -30.87 -17.22 1.65
N ILE A 352 -29.67 -16.60 1.71
CA ILE A 352 -28.63 -16.86 2.71
C ILE A 352 -28.67 -15.82 3.85
N ASP A 353 -29.04 -14.58 3.54
CA ASP A 353 -29.40 -13.54 4.51
C ASP A 353 -30.86 -13.72 4.97
#